data_AF-A0A2A2TCT6-F1
#
_entry.id   AF-A0A2A2TCT6-F1
#
_cell.length_a   1.000
_cell.length_b   1.000
_cell.length_c   1.000
_cell.angle_alpha   90.00
_cell.angle_beta   90.00
_cell.angle_gamma   90.00
#
_symmetry.space_group_name_H-M   'P 1'
#
loop_
_entity.id
_entity.type
_entity.pdbx_description
1 polymer ?
#
loop_
_entity_poly.entity_id
_entity_poly.type
_entity_poly.pdbx_seq_one_letter_code
_entity_poly.pdbx_strand_id
1 'polypeptide(L)' 'MHGKNERGKRGKGDYAQVSGYIPKNLAIAFKTTCTARELTQSETLENLISEWLEGEGIDVAAFTSKPSDKEV' A
#
# COMPACT_ATOMS: atom_id res chain seq x y z
N MET A 1 -4.92 -9.66 -29.02
CA MET A 1 -5.56 -8.72 -28.06
C MET A 1 -4.75 -8.77 -26.77
N HIS A 2 -4.39 -7.61 -26.23
CA HIS A 2 -3.40 -7.42 -25.16
C HIS A 2 -3.75 -8.19 -23.89
N GLY A 3 -2.90 -9.13 -23.48
CA GLY A 3 -2.95 -9.73 -22.15
C GLY A 3 -2.75 -8.63 -21.11
N LYS A 4 -3.68 -8.51 -20.17
CA LYS A 4 -3.55 -7.56 -19.06
C LYS A 4 -2.28 -7.92 -18.29
N ASN A 5 -1.30 -7.01 -18.28
CA ASN A 5 -0.04 -7.19 -17.56
C ASN A 5 -0.28 -7.01 -16.06
N GLU A 6 -0.91 -8.00 -15.41
CA GLU A 6 -1.19 -8.00 -13.98
C GLU A 6 0.11 -8.28 -13.19
N ARG A 7 1.02 -7.31 -13.16
CA ARG A 7 2.20 -7.36 -12.30
C ARG A 7 1.83 -6.89 -10.88
N GLY A 8 1.42 -7.83 -10.03
CA GLY A 8 1.07 -7.57 -8.62
C GLY A 8 -0.13 -6.63 -8.46
N LYS A 9 -0.11 -5.76 -7.43
CA LYS A 9 -1.21 -4.81 -7.15
C LYS A 9 -1.49 -3.82 -8.30
N ARG A 10 -0.59 -3.68 -9.28
CA ARG A 10 -0.72 -2.75 -10.43
C ARG A 10 -1.74 -3.16 -11.50
N GLY A 11 -2.41 -4.31 -11.34
CA GLY A 11 -3.51 -4.74 -12.20
C GLY A 11 -4.81 -5.08 -11.45
N LYS A 12 -4.79 -5.04 -10.11
CA LYS A 12 -5.99 -5.30 -9.29
C LYS A 12 -6.83 -4.01 -9.25
N GLY A 13 -8.09 -4.10 -9.67
CA GLY A 13 -9.01 -2.95 -9.75
C GLY A 13 -9.23 -2.22 -8.43
N ASP A 14 -8.96 -2.89 -7.31
CA ASP A 14 -9.16 -2.36 -5.96
C ASP A 14 -7.94 -1.63 -5.40
N TYR A 15 -6.86 -1.49 -6.18
CA TYR A 15 -5.64 -0.81 -5.75
C TYR A 15 -5.32 0.39 -6.64
N ALA A 16 -5.11 1.54 -6.01
CA ALA A 16 -4.62 2.76 -6.65
C ALA A 16 -3.16 3.04 -6.25
N GLN A 17 -2.36 3.60 -7.17
CA GLN A 17 -1.01 4.05 -6.85
C GLN A 17 -1.05 5.42 -6.18
N VAL A 18 -0.49 5.52 -4.98
CA VAL A 18 -0.17 6.80 -4.32
C VAL A 18 1.29 7.14 -4.60
N SER A 19 1.57 8.38 -5.03
CA SER A 19 2.93 8.84 -5.37
C SER A 19 3.24 10.21 -4.77
N GLY A 20 4.47 10.39 -4.30
CA GLY A 20 5.00 11.66 -3.80
C GLY A 20 6.53 11.65 -3.71
N TYR A 21 7.13 12.82 -3.51
CA TYR A 21 8.58 12.95 -3.32
C TYR A 21 8.93 13.03 -1.84
N ILE A 22 9.91 12.24 -1.42
CA ILE A 22 10.49 12.27 -0.07
C ILE A 22 12.02 12.34 -0.16
N PRO A 23 12.73 12.78 0.90
CA PRO A 23 14.19 12.75 0.92
C PRO A 23 14.75 11.35 0.64
N LYS A 24 15.80 11.26 -0.18
CA LYS A 24 16.38 9.97 -0.60
C LYS A 24 16.77 9.08 0.59
N ASN A 25 17.35 9.65 1.63
CA ASN A 25 17.77 8.91 2.82
C ASN A 25 16.57 8.32 3.56
N LEU A 26 15.44 9.05 3.58
CA LEU A 26 14.19 8.56 4.17
C LEU A 26 13.63 7.40 3.34
N ALA A 27 13.64 7.50 2.01
CA ALA A 27 13.21 6.42 1.14
C ALA A 27 14.05 5.14 1.30
N ILE A 28 15.37 5.29 1.50
CA ILE A 28 16.27 4.16 1.77
C ILE A 28 15.91 3.52 3.12
N ALA A 29 15.85 4.33 4.18
CA ALA A 29 15.54 3.85 5.53
C ALA A 29 14.18 3.14 5.60
N PHE A 30 13.16 3.68 4.93
CA PHE A 30 11.85 3.06 4.81
C PHE A 30 11.96 1.66 4.17
N LYS A 31 12.57 1.57 3.00
CA LYS A 31 12.70 0.31 2.25
C LYS A 31 13.48 -0.74 3.04
N THR A 32 14.61 -0.36 3.63
CA THR A 32 15.43 -1.29 4.42
C THR A 32 14.69 -1.77 5.66
N THR A 33 13.88 -0.92 6.29
CA THR A 33 13.07 -1.30 7.46
C THR A 33 11.96 -2.27 7.07
N CYS A 34 11.26 -2.04 5.96
CA CYS A 34 10.26 -2.99 5.44
C CYS A 34 10.92 -4.36 5.19
N THR A 35 12.08 -4.39 4.51
CA THR A 35 12.80 -5.64 4.25
C THR A 35 13.23 -6.33 5.55
N ALA A 36 13.80 -5.60 6.51
CA ALA A 36 14.25 -6.16 7.78
C ALA A 36 13.10 -6.76 8.63
N ARG A 37 11.87 -6.30 8.40
CA ARG A 37 10.66 -6.77 9.10
C ARG A 37 9.81 -7.74 8.27
N GLU A 38 10.30 -8.17 7.10
CA GLU A 38 9.56 -9.03 6.16
C GLU A 38 8.20 -8.43 5.72
N LEU A 39 8.08 -7.11 5.72
CA LEU A 39 6.87 -6.38 5.32
C LEU A 39 6.96 -5.90 3.87
N THR A 40 5.82 -5.88 3.18
CA THR A 40 5.74 -5.23 1.87
C THR A 40 5.61 -3.71 2.03
N GLN A 41 6.18 -2.94 1.09
CA GLN A 41 6.03 -1.47 1.09
C GLN A 41 4.56 -1.06 0.97
N SER A 42 3.75 -1.80 0.21
CA SER A 42 2.32 -1.52 0.06
C SER A 42 1.55 -1.72 1.36
N GLU A 43 1.76 -2.83 2.06
CA GLU A 43 1.15 -3.08 3.37
C GLU A 43 1.56 -2.03 4.41
N THR A 44 2.84 -1.68 4.44
CA THR A 44 3.32 -0.63 5.35
C THR A 44 2.67 0.73 5.02
N LEU A 45 2.54 1.07 3.73
CA LEU A 45 1.85 2.29 3.31
C LEU A 45 0.35 2.27 3.65
N GLU A 46 -0.32 1.14 3.46
CA GLU A 46 -1.75 0.97 3.79
C GLU A 46 -1.98 1.21 5.29
N ASN A 47 -1.14 0.64 6.16
CA ASN A 47 -1.23 0.86 7.61
C ASN A 47 -0.95 2.32 7.98
N LEU A 48 0.15 2.89 7.48
CA LEU A 48 0.52 4.29 7.79
C LEU A 48 -0.50 5.30 7.29
N ILE A 49 -1.09 5.08 6.11
CA ILE A 49 -2.14 5.94 5.56
C ILE A 49 -3.43 5.79 6.37
N SER A 50 -3.80 4.56 6.76
CA SER A 50 -4.98 4.31 7.59
C SER A 50 -4.85 5.01 8.95
N GLU A 51 -3.73 4.81 9.65
CA GLU A 51 -3.45 5.47 10.92
C GLU A 51 -3.47 6.99 10.81
N TRP A 52 -2.91 7.55 9.72
CA TRP A 52 -2.94 8.99 9.48
C TRP A 52 -4.37 9.51 9.27
N LEU A 53 -5.18 8.83 8.46
CA LEU A 53 -6.58 9.22 8.21
C LEU A 53 -7.44 9.12 9.48
N GLU A 54 -7.28 8.07 10.28
CA GLU A 54 -7.96 7.94 11.58
C GLU A 54 -7.61 9.11 12.51
N GLY A 55 -6.34 9.54 12.52
CA GLY A 55 -5.88 10.71 13.27
C GLY A 55 -6.53 12.03 12.82
N GLU A 56 -6.89 12.14 11.53
CA GLU A 56 -7.65 13.27 10.98
C GLU A 56 -9.17 13.16 11.23
N GLY A 57 -9.62 12.13 11.96
CA GLY A 57 -11.04 11.87 12.24
C GLY A 57 -11.82 11.30 11.05
N ILE A 58 -11.11 10.77 10.05
CA ILE A 58 -11.71 10.14 8.87
C ILE A 58 -11.97 8.67 9.19
N ASP A 59 -13.21 8.22 9.00
CA ASP A 59 -13.56 6.80 9.13
C ASP A 59 -12.99 6.00 7.96
N VAL A 60 -11.86 5.34 8.19
CA VAL A 60 -11.17 4.50 7.20
C VAL A 60 -12.01 3.29 6.78
N ALA A 61 -12.90 2.80 7.65
CA ALA A 61 -13.79 1.68 7.33
C ALA A 61 -14.77 2.00 6.18
N ALA A 62 -15.05 3.28 5.96
CA ALA A 62 -15.84 3.74 4.82
C ALA A 62 -15.12 3.57 3.46
N PHE A 63 -13.79 3.40 3.47
CA PHE A 63 -12.94 3.34 2.28
C PHE A 63 -12.28 1.96 2.07
N THR A 64 -12.13 1.17 3.13
CA THR A 64 -11.50 -0.16 3.04
C THR A 64 -12.56 -1.24 2.81
N SER A 65 -12.96 -1.47 1.57
CA SER A 65 -13.54 -2.77 1.22
C SER A 65 -12.41 -3.80 1.24
N LYS A 66 -12.36 -4.66 2.27
CA LYS A 66 -11.38 -5.76 2.38
C LYS A 66 -11.15 -6.43 1.02
N PRO A 67 -9.94 -6.37 0.43
CA PRO A 67 -9.61 -7.30 -0.63
C PRO A 67 -9.60 -8.69 0.01
N SER A 68 -10.55 -9.52 -0.42
CA SER A 68 -10.66 -10.92 -0.02
C SER A 68 -9.32 -11.60 -0.28
N ASP A 69 -8.63 -11.96 0.79
CA ASP A 69 -7.62 -13.01 0.79
C ASP A 69 -8.37 -14.31 0.44
N LYS A 70 -8.45 -14.62 -0.86
CA LYS A 70 -8.67 -15.99 -1.31
C LYS A 70 -7.30 -16.57 -1.59
N GLU A 71 -6.79 -17.21 -0.55
CA GLU A 71 -5.87 -18.33 -0.58
C GLU A 71 -6.22 -19.27 -1.75
N VAL A 72 -5.32 -19.42 -2.73
CA VAL A 72 -5.01 -20.63 -3.51
C VAL A 72 -3.57 -20.51 -4.01
#